data_AF-A0A4Y4DYE4-F1
#
_entry.id   AF-A0A4Y4DYE4-F1
#
_cell.length_a   1.000
_cell.length_b   1.000
_cell.length_c   1.000
_cell.angle_alpha   90.00
_cell.angle_beta   90.00
_cell.angle_gamma   90.00
#
_symmetry.space_group_name_H-M   'P 1'
#
loop_
_entity.id
_entity.type
_entity.pdbx_description
1 polymer ?
#
loop_
_entity_poly.entity_id
_entity_poly.type
_entity_poly.pdbx_seq_one_letter_code
_entity_poly.pdbx_strand_id
1 'polypeptide(L)'
;MTTDDGDVDRAATDEPGERELDVAETLRVIREQQDHARDATEPDTRLLCLAWGVAWLVGYLCLWVSAVRVADGADVVRLRSGAGQVVGAQPEPWAFWVFFSLIAAATVFTIVHSVTRTAGTRGVSARTGAMYGWSWMLGFVCYGFVLGGLARAGASTEVMALASNAFACIVVGLLYLGGAVAFDSRGLFVLGVWILVTAAAATFAGLPFTYLVMALAGGGGFLVMAGVEHVLRVRRRRPGPGPALAGGRGSVDA
;
A
#
# COMPACT_ATOMS: atom_id res chain seq x y z
N MET A 1 -62.56 -57.82 0.31
CA MET A 1 -63.06 -57.46 -1.03
C MET A 1 -63.47 -56.00 -0.97
N THR A 2 -62.98 -55.22 -1.95
CA THR A 2 -63.20 -53.80 -2.26
C THR A 2 -62.00 -52.88 -1.96
N THR A 3 -61.40 -52.47 -3.07
CA THR A 3 -60.28 -51.56 -3.40
C THR A 3 -60.69 -50.09 -3.41
N ASP A 4 -59.76 -49.16 -3.17
CA ASP A 4 -59.45 -47.92 -3.96
C ASP A 4 -58.37 -47.12 -3.18
N ASP A 5 -57.12 -46.97 -3.61
CA ASP A 5 -56.52 -46.19 -4.72
C ASP A 5 -56.27 -44.70 -4.38
N GLY A 6 -55.01 -44.27 -4.56
CA GLY A 6 -54.59 -42.86 -4.64
C GLY A 6 -54.17 -42.13 -3.35
N ASP A 7 -52.86 -42.14 -3.00
CA ASP A 7 -52.16 -40.86 -2.82
C ASP A 7 -50.82 -40.94 -3.58
N VAL A 8 -50.95 -40.46 -4.80
CA VAL A 8 -49.97 -40.01 -5.76
C VAL A 8 -48.62 -39.68 -5.11
N ASP A 9 -47.62 -40.46 -5.55
CA ASP A 9 -46.27 -40.03 -5.89
C ASP A 9 -46.07 -38.50 -5.78
N ARG A 10 -45.68 -38.01 -4.59
CA ARG A 10 -45.04 -36.70 -4.43
C ARG A 10 -43.61 -36.81 -4.96
N ALA A 11 -43.48 -37.18 -6.22
CA ALA A 11 -42.27 -37.02 -7.00
C ALA A 11 -42.09 -35.52 -7.22
N ALA A 12 -41.37 -34.90 -6.30
CA ALA A 12 -40.40 -33.84 -6.53
C ALA A 12 -40.50 -33.12 -7.90
N THR A 13 -41.49 -32.24 -8.06
CA THR A 13 -41.34 -31.07 -8.93
C THR A 13 -40.55 -30.01 -8.18
N ASP A 14 -39.34 -30.37 -7.80
CA ASP A 14 -38.35 -29.44 -7.30
C ASP A 14 -37.69 -28.90 -8.57
N GLU A 15 -38.34 -27.91 -9.19
CA GLU A 15 -37.99 -27.35 -10.49
C GLU A 15 -36.48 -27.02 -10.52
N PRO A 16 -35.72 -27.50 -11.52
CA PRO A 16 -34.27 -27.26 -11.61
C PRO A 16 -33.90 -25.77 -11.48
N GLY A 17 -34.76 -24.87 -11.96
CA GLY A 17 -34.56 -23.43 -11.86
C GLY A 17 -34.72 -22.85 -10.44
N GLU A 18 -35.58 -23.41 -9.60
CA GLU A 18 -35.74 -22.95 -8.20
C GLU A 18 -34.53 -23.33 -7.35
N ARG A 19 -34.00 -24.55 -7.52
CA ARG A 19 -32.75 -24.99 -6.88
C ARG A 19 -31.51 -24.26 -7.41
N GLU A 20 -31.45 -23.94 -8.71
CA GLU A 20 -30.35 -23.14 -9.27
C GLU A 20 -30.37 -21.68 -8.77
N LEU A 21 -31.55 -21.07 -8.66
CA LEU A 21 -31.73 -19.74 -8.08
C LEU A 21 -31.38 -19.72 -6.59
N ASP A 22 -31.80 -20.73 -5.82
CA ASP A 22 -31.48 -20.88 -4.39
C ASP A 22 -29.97 -21.09 -4.15
N VAL A 23 -29.30 -21.88 -4.99
CA VAL A 23 -27.84 -22.05 -4.95
C VAL A 23 -27.12 -20.77 -5.35
N ALA A 24 -27.55 -20.07 -6.40
CA ALA A 24 -26.96 -18.81 -6.83
C ALA A 24 -27.14 -17.70 -5.78
N GLU A 25 -28.30 -17.65 -5.12
CA GLU A 25 -28.60 -16.73 -4.04
C GLU A 25 -27.80 -17.06 -2.77
N THR A 26 -27.70 -18.34 -2.41
CA THR A 26 -26.86 -18.81 -1.30
C THR A 26 -25.38 -18.49 -1.55
N LEU A 27 -24.88 -18.70 -2.77
CA LEU A 27 -23.51 -18.32 -3.16
C LEU A 27 -23.30 -16.80 -3.19
N ARG A 28 -24.32 -16.02 -3.56
CA ARG A 28 -24.30 -14.55 -3.49
C ARG A 28 -24.21 -14.09 -2.04
N VAL A 29 -25.03 -14.65 -1.15
CA VAL A 29 -25.00 -14.35 0.29
C VAL A 29 -23.67 -14.76 0.90
N ILE A 30 -23.12 -15.93 0.56
CA ILE A 30 -21.78 -16.35 1.01
C ILE A 30 -20.70 -15.38 0.51
N ARG A 31 -20.75 -14.95 -0.77
CA ARG A 31 -19.81 -13.96 -1.31
C ARG A 31 -19.96 -12.60 -0.64
N GLU A 32 -21.18 -12.12 -0.42
CA GLU A 32 -21.44 -10.86 0.29
C GLU A 32 -20.96 -10.94 1.74
N GLN A 33 -21.14 -12.06 2.43
CA GLN A 33 -20.64 -12.28 3.79
C GLN A 33 -19.10 -12.40 3.82
N GLN A 34 -18.49 -13.09 2.84
CA GLN A 34 -17.04 -13.19 2.69
C GLN A 34 -16.41 -11.83 2.35
N ASP A 35 -17.05 -11.06 1.47
CA ASP A 35 -16.63 -9.71 1.09
C ASP A 35 -16.79 -8.74 2.27
N HIS A 36 -17.89 -8.82 3.04
CA HIS A 36 -18.07 -8.03 4.26
C HIS A 36 -17.07 -8.41 5.36
N ALA A 37 -16.79 -9.70 5.56
CA ALA A 37 -15.80 -10.17 6.53
C ALA A 37 -14.37 -9.75 6.13
N ARG A 38 -14.08 -9.75 4.84
CA ARG A 38 -12.81 -9.27 4.26
C ARG A 38 -12.67 -7.76 4.40
N ASP A 39 -13.69 -6.98 4.03
CA ASP A 39 -13.69 -5.51 4.15
C ASP A 39 -13.59 -5.04 5.61
N ALA A 40 -14.09 -5.83 6.57
CA ALA A 40 -13.98 -5.51 7.99
C ALA A 40 -12.56 -5.71 8.55
N THR A 41 -11.79 -6.63 7.97
CA THR A 41 -10.46 -7.07 8.47
C THR A 41 -9.28 -6.55 7.67
N GLU A 42 -9.49 -6.08 6.42
CA GLU A 42 -8.43 -5.55 5.57
C GLU A 42 -8.08 -4.09 5.97
N PRO A 43 -6.80 -3.78 6.32
CA PRO A 43 -6.38 -2.41 6.60
C PRO A 43 -6.70 -1.48 5.42
N ASP A 44 -7.31 -0.32 5.68
CA ASP A 44 -7.65 0.62 4.61
C ASP A 44 -6.39 1.15 3.89
N THR A 45 -6.04 0.52 2.77
CA THR A 45 -4.88 0.83 1.93
C THR A 45 -4.82 2.30 1.51
N ARG A 46 -5.99 2.95 1.37
CA ARG A 46 -6.08 4.38 1.03
C ARG A 46 -5.51 5.27 2.10
N LEU A 47 -5.84 4.99 3.36
CA LEU A 47 -5.38 5.79 4.50
C LEU A 47 -3.87 5.58 4.71
N LEU A 48 -3.40 4.34 4.52
CA LEU A 48 -1.98 4.02 4.55
C LEU A 48 -1.23 4.76 3.44
N CYS A 49 -1.69 4.66 2.19
CA CYS A 49 -1.08 5.36 1.06
C CYS A 49 -1.14 6.89 1.23
N LEU A 50 -2.23 7.43 1.79
CA LEU A 50 -2.32 8.87 2.08
C LEU A 50 -1.28 9.29 3.12
N ALA A 51 -1.19 8.58 4.25
CA ALA A 51 -0.25 8.89 5.32
C ALA A 51 1.21 8.81 4.84
N TRP A 52 1.56 7.74 4.13
CA TRP A 52 2.90 7.57 3.55
C TRP A 52 3.19 8.59 2.45
N GLY A 53 2.21 8.88 1.59
CA GLY A 53 2.33 9.86 0.54
C GLY A 53 2.60 11.27 1.06
N VAL A 54 1.87 11.70 2.09
CA VAL A 54 2.11 12.99 2.75
C VAL A 54 3.46 13.01 3.45
N ALA A 55 3.81 11.97 4.20
CA ALA A 55 5.07 11.89 4.93
C ALA A 55 6.28 11.99 3.99
N TRP A 56 6.26 11.22 2.89
CA TRP A 56 7.34 11.23 1.90
C TRP A 56 7.37 12.54 1.12
N LEU A 57 6.23 13.02 0.62
CA LEU A 57 6.19 14.25 -0.15
C LEU A 57 6.76 15.42 0.66
N VAL A 58 6.25 15.64 1.88
CA VAL A 58 6.69 16.77 2.72
C VAL A 58 8.12 16.56 3.21
N GLY A 59 8.44 15.37 3.74
CA GLY A 59 9.75 15.10 4.32
C GLY A 59 10.89 15.19 3.30
N TYR A 60 10.72 14.58 2.13
CA TYR A 60 11.74 14.66 1.08
C TYR A 60 11.80 16.03 0.41
N LEU A 61 10.70 16.78 0.30
CA LEU A 61 10.75 18.18 -0.16
C LEU A 61 11.55 19.06 0.81
N CYS A 62 11.39 18.88 2.13
CA CYS A 62 12.19 19.60 3.11
C CYS A 62 13.69 19.27 2.96
N LEU A 63 14.04 17.99 2.77
CA LEU A 63 15.43 17.57 2.52
C LEU A 63 15.97 18.19 1.22
N TRP A 64 15.18 18.17 0.14
CA TRP A 64 15.58 18.75 -1.15
C TRP A 64 15.78 20.26 -1.07
N VAL A 65 14.82 21.00 -0.52
CA VAL A 65 14.90 22.47 -0.38
C VAL A 65 16.10 22.86 0.49
N SER A 66 16.31 22.15 1.60
CA SER A 66 17.44 22.41 2.48
C SER A 66 18.78 22.13 1.79
N ALA A 67 18.90 21.00 1.08
CA ALA A 67 20.10 20.66 0.32
C ALA A 67 20.39 21.68 -0.78
N VAL A 68 19.39 22.12 -1.54
CA VAL A 68 19.54 23.13 -2.60
C VAL A 68 19.97 24.48 -2.00
N ARG A 69 19.34 24.93 -0.91
CA ARG A 69 19.73 26.19 -0.25
C ARG A 69 21.18 26.20 0.23
N VAL A 70 21.64 25.08 0.81
CA VAL A 70 23.03 24.95 1.22
C VAL A 70 23.95 24.92 0.00
N ALA A 71 23.52 24.32 -1.12
CA ALA A 71 24.26 24.35 -2.38
C ALA A 71 24.36 25.76 -2.98
N ASP A 72 23.30 26.57 -2.91
CA ASP A 72 23.27 27.94 -3.43
C ASP A 72 24.06 28.91 -2.54
N GLY A 73 24.00 28.75 -1.21
CA GLY A 73 24.82 29.52 -0.28
C GLY A 73 26.31 29.17 -0.35
N ALA A 74 26.66 27.97 -0.82
CA ALA A 74 28.02 27.50 -0.97
C ALA A 74 28.75 28.08 -2.19
N ASP A 75 28.08 28.79 -3.12
CA ASP A 75 28.78 29.49 -4.21
C ASP A 75 29.79 30.53 -3.68
N VAL A 76 29.60 31.04 -2.46
CA VAL A 76 30.57 31.93 -1.78
C VAL A 76 31.78 31.16 -1.21
N VAL A 77 31.65 29.87 -0.91
CA VAL A 77 32.72 28.99 -0.40
C VAL A 77 33.44 28.24 -1.53
N ARG A 78 32.78 28.03 -2.68
CA ARG A 78 33.32 27.35 -3.87
C ARG A 78 34.40 28.13 -4.60
N LEU A 79 34.53 29.45 -4.42
CA LEU A 79 35.65 30.23 -4.96
C LEU A 79 37.00 29.94 -4.28
N ARG A 80 37.05 29.16 -3.20
CA ARG A 80 38.29 28.93 -2.42
C ARG A 80 38.74 27.47 -2.26
N SER A 81 37.94 26.49 -2.69
CA SER A 81 38.33 25.07 -2.59
C SER A 81 38.97 24.58 -3.89
N GLY A 82 40.30 24.59 -3.95
CA GLY A 82 41.11 24.18 -5.10
C GLY A 82 41.11 22.68 -5.42
N ALA A 83 40.08 21.92 -5.04
CA ALA A 83 40.05 20.45 -5.17
C ALA A 83 38.90 19.90 -6.03
N GLY A 84 38.15 20.73 -6.75
CA GLY A 84 37.23 20.27 -7.82
C GLY A 84 36.06 19.36 -7.40
N GLN A 85 35.85 19.09 -6.12
CA GLN A 85 34.74 18.28 -5.62
C GLN A 85 33.53 19.19 -5.34
N VAL A 86 32.47 19.02 -6.14
CA VAL A 86 31.13 19.53 -5.79
C VAL A 86 30.61 18.65 -4.65
N VAL A 87 30.84 19.06 -3.41
CA VAL A 87 30.17 18.47 -2.25
C VAL A 87 28.67 18.70 -2.46
N GLY A 88 27.93 17.63 -2.77
CA GLY A 88 26.47 17.66 -2.72
C GLY A 88 26.06 18.11 -1.33
N ALA A 89 25.52 19.32 -1.24
CA ALA A 89 25.21 19.98 0.00
C ALA A 89 24.29 19.08 0.84
N GLN A 90 24.81 18.59 1.96
CA GLN A 90 24.02 17.77 2.87
C GLN A 90 22.87 18.62 3.40
N PRO A 91 21.64 18.06 3.50
CA PRO A 91 20.52 18.76 4.12
C PRO A 91 20.88 19.22 5.53
N GLU A 92 20.29 20.32 5.97
CA GLU A 92 20.46 20.81 7.33
C GLU A 92 19.79 19.86 8.34
N PRO A 93 20.27 19.80 9.59
CA PRO A 93 19.76 18.88 10.60
C PRO A 93 18.25 18.95 10.83
N TRP A 94 17.64 20.14 10.72
CA TRP A 94 16.20 20.31 10.91
C TRP A 94 15.38 19.54 9.87
N ALA A 95 15.86 19.43 8.63
CA ALA A 95 15.15 18.73 7.57
C ALA A 95 15.14 17.21 7.83
N PHE A 96 16.21 16.67 8.40
CA PHE A 96 16.25 15.29 8.89
C PHE A 96 15.27 15.07 10.05
N TRP A 97 15.21 16.00 11.02
CA TRP A 97 14.23 15.89 12.11
C TRP A 97 12.80 15.84 11.58
N VAL A 98 12.43 16.74 10.66
CA VAL A 98 11.11 16.72 10.02
C VAL A 98 10.84 15.40 9.31
N PHE A 99 11.78 14.94 8.48
CA PHE A 99 11.65 13.68 7.75
C PHE A 99 11.45 12.49 8.69
N PHE A 100 12.36 12.29 9.66
CA PHE A 100 12.27 11.15 10.58
C PHE A 100 11.02 11.21 11.47
N SER A 101 10.58 12.39 11.90
CA SER A 101 9.32 12.54 12.64
C SER A 101 8.11 12.14 11.80
N LEU A 102 8.07 12.52 10.52
CA LEU A 102 6.98 12.13 9.61
C LEU A 102 6.98 10.62 9.34
N ILE A 103 8.15 10.02 9.13
CA ILE A 103 8.31 8.57 8.94
C ILE A 103 7.88 7.80 10.21
N ALA A 104 8.28 8.28 11.38
CA ALA A 104 7.86 7.70 12.65
C ALA A 104 6.34 7.78 12.82
N ALA A 105 5.73 8.94 12.55
CA ALA A 105 4.28 9.12 12.63
C ALA A 105 3.52 8.19 11.67
N ALA A 106 3.95 8.10 10.41
CA ALA A 106 3.34 7.20 9.42
C ALA A 106 3.48 5.72 9.80
N THR A 107 4.63 5.35 10.38
CA THR A 107 4.87 3.98 10.87
C THR A 107 3.97 3.65 12.05
N VAL A 108 3.90 4.52 13.06
CA VAL A 108 3.00 4.34 14.22
C VAL A 108 1.55 4.24 13.76
N PHE A 109 1.12 5.14 12.87
CA PHE A 109 -0.21 5.09 12.27
C PHE A 109 -0.46 3.74 11.57
N THR A 110 0.49 3.26 10.76
CA THR A 110 0.38 1.97 10.06
C THR A 110 0.25 0.81 11.04
N ILE A 111 1.08 0.78 12.10
CA ILE A 111 1.04 -0.28 13.12
C ILE A 111 -0.31 -0.26 13.85
N VAL A 112 -0.74 0.89 14.37
CA VAL A 112 -2.01 1.02 15.11
C VAL A 112 -3.19 0.64 14.21
N HIS A 113 -3.24 1.16 12.99
CA HIS A 113 -4.32 0.88 12.03
C HIS A 113 -4.34 -0.58 11.58
N SER A 114 -3.18 -1.19 11.35
CA SER A 114 -3.11 -2.60 10.95
C SER A 114 -3.50 -3.53 12.08
N VAL A 115 -2.91 -3.35 13.27
CA VAL A 115 -3.16 -4.21 14.45
C VAL A 115 -4.62 -4.13 14.89
N THR A 116 -5.21 -2.94 14.92
CA THR A 116 -6.62 -2.77 15.31
C THR A 116 -7.59 -3.45 14.34
N ARG A 117 -7.22 -3.59 13.06
CA ARG A 117 -8.03 -4.24 12.02
C ARG A 117 -7.82 -5.76 11.94
N THR A 118 -6.63 -6.25 12.29
CA THR A 118 -6.28 -7.68 12.18
C THR A 118 -6.41 -8.48 13.47
N ALA A 119 -6.83 -7.88 14.59
CA ALA A 119 -6.86 -8.49 15.93
C ALA A 119 -7.75 -9.76 16.09
N GLY A 120 -8.49 -10.18 15.05
CA GLY A 120 -9.39 -11.35 15.10
C GLY A 120 -8.96 -12.58 14.29
N THR A 121 -7.88 -12.52 13.49
CA THR A 121 -7.54 -13.63 12.58
C THR A 121 -6.76 -14.75 13.31
N ARG A 122 -7.39 -15.92 13.52
CA ARG A 122 -6.75 -17.13 14.10
C ARG A 122 -6.65 -18.24 13.03
N GLY A 123 -5.52 -18.96 12.96
CA GLY A 123 -5.33 -20.13 12.06
C GLY A 123 -4.00 -20.13 11.29
N VAL A 124 -3.90 -20.91 10.19
CA VAL A 124 -2.71 -21.01 9.29
C VAL A 124 -2.20 -19.64 8.84
N SER A 125 -3.11 -18.66 8.71
CA SER A 125 -2.81 -17.25 8.44
C SER A 125 -1.86 -16.59 9.46
N ALA A 126 -1.88 -17.02 10.73
CA ALA A 126 -1.06 -16.43 11.80
C ALA A 126 0.43 -16.76 11.64
N ARG A 127 0.76 -17.97 11.16
CA ARG A 127 2.16 -18.37 10.94
C ARG A 127 2.77 -17.61 9.76
N THR A 128 2.03 -17.47 8.66
CA THR A 128 2.44 -16.65 7.51
C THR A 128 2.61 -15.18 7.90
N GLY A 129 1.64 -14.63 8.65
CA GLY A 129 1.73 -13.27 9.19
C GLY A 129 2.94 -13.07 10.11
N ALA A 130 3.24 -14.04 10.99
CA ALA A 130 4.40 -13.99 11.86
C ALA A 130 5.72 -14.06 11.09
N MET A 131 5.85 -14.98 10.12
CA MET A 131 7.03 -15.07 9.26
C MET A 131 7.24 -13.78 8.46
N TYR A 132 6.15 -13.20 7.94
CA TYR A 132 6.19 -11.92 7.27
C TYR A 132 6.63 -10.80 8.22
N GLY A 133 6.05 -10.67 9.41
CA GLY A 133 6.47 -9.70 10.41
C GLY A 133 7.94 -9.83 10.84
N TRP A 134 8.42 -11.05 11.05
CA TRP A 134 9.83 -11.31 11.33
C TRP A 134 10.75 -10.92 10.17
N SER A 135 10.32 -11.11 8.92
CA SER A 135 11.10 -10.69 7.76
C SER A 135 11.30 -9.17 7.69
N TRP A 136 10.33 -8.37 8.15
CA TRP A 136 10.50 -6.91 8.32
C TRP A 136 11.60 -6.60 9.34
N MET A 137 11.53 -7.20 10.52
CA MET A 137 12.52 -6.96 11.58
C MET A 137 13.93 -7.37 11.12
N LEU A 138 14.08 -8.57 10.57
CA LEU A 138 15.37 -9.06 10.07
C LEU A 138 15.90 -8.20 8.92
N GLY A 139 15.04 -7.77 8.00
CA GLY A 139 15.41 -6.92 6.87
C GLY A 139 16.05 -5.60 7.33
N PHE A 140 15.42 -4.91 8.27
CA PHE A 140 15.94 -3.64 8.80
C PHE A 140 17.16 -3.81 9.71
N VAL A 141 17.24 -4.89 10.48
CA VAL A 141 18.46 -5.23 11.25
C VAL A 141 19.64 -5.47 10.32
N CYS A 142 19.46 -6.28 9.28
CA CYS A 142 20.49 -6.55 8.28
C CYS A 142 20.92 -5.28 7.54
N TYR A 143 19.96 -4.45 7.13
CA TYR A 143 20.20 -3.12 6.56
C TYR A 143 21.12 -2.26 7.45
N GLY A 144 20.86 -2.21 8.76
CA GLY A 144 21.70 -1.46 9.70
C GLY A 144 23.15 -1.97 9.74
N PHE A 145 23.35 -3.29 9.77
CA PHE A 145 24.69 -3.89 9.72
C PHE A 145 25.41 -3.61 8.40
N VAL A 146 24.70 -3.67 7.26
CA VAL A 146 25.28 -3.37 5.95
C VAL A 146 25.75 -1.92 5.91
N LEU A 147 24.94 -0.96 6.34
CA LEU A 147 25.34 0.45 6.40
C LEU A 147 26.52 0.69 7.36
N GLY A 148 26.50 0.07 8.54
CA GLY A 148 27.62 0.13 9.47
C GLY A 148 28.91 -0.45 8.88
N GLY A 149 28.80 -1.51 8.09
CA GLY A 149 29.89 -2.10 7.33
C GLY A 149 30.47 -1.17 6.26
N LEU A 150 29.60 -0.52 5.47
CA LEU A 150 30.01 0.48 4.46
C LEU A 150 30.70 1.68 5.11
N ALA A 151 30.15 2.20 6.22
CA ALA A 151 30.76 3.30 6.96
C ALA A 151 32.16 2.93 7.47
N ARG A 152 32.30 1.72 8.05
CA ARG A 152 33.61 1.20 8.50
C ARG A 152 34.60 0.98 7.35
N ALA A 153 34.11 0.67 6.15
CA ALA A 153 34.92 0.52 4.96
C ALA A 153 35.35 1.86 4.33
N GLY A 154 34.94 3.00 4.91
CA GLY A 154 35.33 4.34 4.43
C GLY A 154 34.45 4.87 3.30
N ALA A 155 33.21 4.39 3.17
CA ALA A 155 32.25 4.95 2.22
C ALA A 155 32.04 6.45 2.49
N SER A 156 32.06 7.27 1.43
CA SER A 156 31.85 8.71 1.55
C SER A 156 30.45 9.03 2.06
N THR A 157 30.26 10.23 2.63
CA THR A 157 28.95 10.70 3.11
C THR A 157 27.90 10.69 2.00
N GLU A 158 28.29 11.01 0.76
CA GLU A 158 27.42 10.94 -0.41
C GLU A 158 26.97 9.51 -0.72
N VAL A 159 27.92 8.57 -0.78
CA VAL A 159 27.61 7.14 -0.95
C VAL A 159 26.71 6.65 0.17
N MET A 160 26.94 7.11 1.40
CA MET A 160 26.12 6.73 2.54
C MET A 160 24.70 7.29 2.49
N ALA A 161 24.53 8.53 2.04
CA ALA A 161 23.21 9.13 1.84
C ALA A 161 22.41 8.40 0.75
N LEU A 162 23.05 8.07 -0.38
CA LEU A 162 22.41 7.32 -1.47
C LEU A 162 22.10 5.87 -1.05
N ALA A 163 23.08 5.18 -0.45
CA ALA A 163 22.94 3.78 -0.05
C ALA A 163 21.90 3.59 1.04
N SER A 164 21.86 4.46 2.05
CA SER A 164 20.86 4.37 3.12
C SER A 164 19.43 4.47 2.58
N ASN A 165 19.19 5.44 1.70
CA ASN A 165 17.88 5.62 1.06
C ASN A 165 17.53 4.44 0.13
N ALA A 166 18.45 4.05 -0.75
CA ALA A 166 18.23 2.97 -1.71
C ALA A 166 18.01 1.61 -1.05
N PHE A 167 18.86 1.25 -0.08
CA PHE A 167 18.75 -0.05 0.59
C PHE A 167 17.49 -0.15 1.44
N ALA A 168 17.09 0.92 2.13
CA ALA A 168 15.80 0.94 2.83
C ALA A 168 14.64 0.67 1.87
N CYS A 169 14.63 1.32 0.70
CA CYS A 169 13.58 1.10 -0.30
C CYS A 169 13.64 -0.29 -0.94
N ILE A 170 14.83 -0.86 -1.14
CA ILE A 170 14.97 -2.24 -1.63
C ILE A 170 14.39 -3.23 -0.64
N VAL A 171 14.71 -3.09 0.66
CA VAL A 171 14.14 -3.93 1.72
C VAL A 171 12.62 -3.83 1.70
N VAL A 172 12.07 -2.61 1.72
CA VAL A 172 10.61 -2.38 1.70
C VAL A 172 9.96 -2.94 0.44
N GLY A 173 10.53 -2.66 -0.73
CA GLY A 173 10.00 -3.09 -2.02
C GLY A 173 9.95 -4.62 -2.15
N LEU A 174 11.03 -5.31 -1.77
CA LEU A 174 11.08 -6.77 -1.77
C LEU A 174 10.12 -7.37 -0.74
N LEU A 175 9.98 -6.76 0.43
CA LEU A 175 8.99 -7.20 1.43
C LEU A 175 7.57 -7.02 0.91
N TYR A 176 7.25 -5.93 0.21
CA TYR A 176 5.95 -5.77 -0.43
C TYR A 176 5.70 -6.84 -1.52
N LEU A 177 6.70 -7.20 -2.32
CA LEU A 177 6.58 -8.32 -3.26
C LEU A 177 6.36 -9.65 -2.53
N GLY A 178 7.09 -9.91 -1.45
CA GLY A 178 6.92 -11.10 -0.61
C GLY A 178 5.53 -11.16 0.03
N GLY A 179 5.02 -10.03 0.52
CA GLY A 179 3.66 -9.88 1.03
C GLY A 179 2.61 -10.09 -0.07
N ALA A 180 2.87 -9.63 -1.29
CA ALA A 180 1.98 -9.87 -2.42
C ALA A 180 1.83 -11.36 -2.73
N VAL A 181 2.93 -12.12 -2.69
CA VAL A 181 2.91 -13.58 -2.87
C VAL A 181 2.24 -14.28 -1.67
N ALA A 182 2.55 -13.84 -0.46
CA ALA A 182 2.03 -14.46 0.77
C ALA A 182 0.53 -14.25 0.99
N PHE A 183 -0.02 -13.13 0.51
CA PHE A 183 -1.40 -12.70 0.74
C PHE A 183 -2.22 -12.49 -0.55
N ASP A 184 -1.71 -12.94 -1.70
CA ASP A 184 -2.32 -12.77 -3.04
C ASP A 184 -2.80 -11.33 -3.34
N SER A 185 -1.97 -10.35 -2.99
CA SER A 185 -2.31 -8.93 -3.10
C SER A 185 -1.62 -8.27 -4.28
N ARG A 186 -2.38 -8.02 -5.35
CA ARG A 186 -1.91 -7.23 -6.50
C ARG A 186 -1.49 -5.81 -6.11
N GLY A 187 -2.14 -5.21 -5.11
CA GLY A 187 -1.80 -3.88 -4.62
C GLY A 187 -0.39 -3.85 -4.03
N LEU A 188 -0.05 -4.82 -3.17
CA LEU A 188 1.30 -4.95 -2.63
C LEU A 188 2.34 -5.22 -3.73
N PHE A 189 1.98 -6.00 -4.76
CA PHE A 189 2.88 -6.25 -5.89
C PHE A 189 3.23 -4.96 -6.63
N VAL A 190 2.21 -4.19 -7.02
CA VAL A 190 2.37 -2.92 -7.75
C VAL A 190 3.17 -1.92 -6.90
N LEU A 191 2.85 -1.80 -5.60
CA LEU A 191 3.58 -0.92 -4.69
C LEU A 191 5.04 -1.34 -4.53
N GLY A 192 5.31 -2.65 -4.41
CA GLY A 192 6.67 -3.18 -4.33
C GLY A 192 7.49 -2.84 -5.57
N VAL A 193 6.96 -3.11 -6.76
CA VAL A 193 7.60 -2.74 -8.04
C VAL A 193 7.82 -1.23 -8.12
N TRP A 194 6.81 -0.43 -7.76
CA TRP A 194 6.88 1.03 -7.82
C TRP A 194 7.98 1.61 -6.94
N ILE A 195 8.10 1.12 -5.70
CA ILE A 195 9.14 1.54 -4.76
C ILE A 195 10.54 1.18 -5.30
N LEU A 196 10.71 -0.03 -5.85
CA LEU A 196 11.98 -0.47 -6.41
C LEU A 196 12.41 0.40 -7.60
N VAL A 197 11.47 0.69 -8.51
CA VAL A 197 11.72 1.57 -9.67
C VAL A 197 12.04 2.99 -9.22
N THR A 198 11.27 3.52 -8.26
CA THR A 198 11.49 4.87 -7.69
C THR A 198 12.86 4.97 -7.03
N ALA A 199 13.26 3.97 -6.24
CA ALA A 199 14.56 3.93 -5.58
C ALA A 199 15.73 3.84 -6.57
N ALA A 200 15.56 3.04 -7.64
CA ALA A 200 16.55 2.98 -8.71
C ALA A 200 16.69 4.35 -9.39
N ALA A 201 15.59 4.97 -9.81
CA ALA A 201 15.59 6.29 -10.43
C ALA A 201 16.19 7.36 -9.50
N ALA A 202 15.83 7.35 -8.21
CA ALA A 202 16.36 8.28 -7.23
C ALA A 202 17.88 8.12 -7.01
N THR A 203 18.40 6.89 -7.07
CA THR A 203 19.84 6.64 -6.98
C THR A 203 20.58 7.26 -8.17
N PHE A 204 20.07 7.08 -9.39
CA PHE A 204 20.68 7.65 -10.60
C PHE A 204 20.57 9.18 -10.67
N ALA A 205 19.57 9.78 -10.02
CA ALA A 205 19.43 11.23 -9.95
C ALA A 205 20.52 11.91 -9.11
N GLY A 206 21.16 11.19 -8.18
CA GLY A 206 22.24 11.72 -7.33
C GLY A 206 21.77 12.80 -6.36
N LEU A 207 22.69 13.38 -5.58
CA LEU A 207 22.36 14.50 -4.68
C LEU A 207 22.36 15.84 -5.45
N PRO A 208 21.40 16.75 -5.19
CA PRO A 208 20.27 16.63 -4.26
C PRO A 208 19.00 16.02 -4.89
N PHE A 209 18.98 15.76 -6.20
CA PHE A 209 17.78 15.40 -6.94
C PHE A 209 17.13 14.07 -6.52
N THR A 210 17.88 13.18 -5.88
CA THR A 210 17.37 11.96 -5.26
C THR A 210 16.20 12.26 -4.33
N TYR A 211 16.28 13.32 -3.52
CA TYR A 211 15.21 13.74 -2.63
C TYR A 211 13.98 14.21 -3.41
N LEU A 212 14.17 14.94 -4.51
CA LEU A 212 13.06 15.38 -5.35
C LEU A 212 12.34 14.20 -6.02
N VAL A 213 13.10 13.22 -6.52
CA VAL A 213 12.53 11.99 -7.08
C VAL A 213 11.73 11.24 -6.02
N MET A 214 12.28 11.08 -4.81
CA MET A 214 11.57 10.41 -3.70
C MET A 214 10.32 11.16 -3.26
N ALA A 215 10.34 12.49 -3.26
CA ALA A 215 9.17 13.30 -2.95
C ALA A 215 8.06 13.12 -4.00
N LEU A 216 8.41 13.27 -5.28
CA LEU A 216 7.43 13.28 -6.38
C LEU A 216 6.98 11.88 -6.76
N ALA A 217 7.91 10.99 -7.11
CA ALA A 217 7.58 9.63 -7.52
C ALA A 217 7.20 8.75 -6.33
N GLY A 218 7.92 8.88 -5.20
CA GLY A 218 7.58 8.15 -3.99
C GLY A 218 6.31 8.70 -3.34
N GLY A 219 6.41 9.90 -2.75
CA GLY A 219 5.29 10.56 -2.07
C GLY A 219 4.07 10.78 -2.97
N GLY A 220 4.26 11.42 -4.13
CA GLY A 220 3.19 11.64 -5.10
C GLY A 220 2.60 10.33 -5.67
N GLY A 221 3.42 9.30 -5.90
CA GLY A 221 2.95 7.98 -6.34
C GLY A 221 1.99 7.34 -5.34
N PHE A 222 2.32 7.38 -4.03
CA PHE A 222 1.41 6.91 -2.99
C PHE A 222 0.09 7.71 -2.96
N LEU A 223 0.14 9.04 -3.13
CA LEU A 223 -1.06 9.87 -3.17
C LEU A 223 -1.95 9.55 -4.38
N VAL A 224 -1.36 9.31 -5.55
CA VAL A 224 -2.08 8.87 -6.75
C VAL A 224 -2.77 7.53 -6.49
N MET A 225 -2.06 6.56 -5.89
CA MET A 225 -2.65 5.26 -5.53
C MET A 225 -3.82 5.41 -4.56
N ALA A 226 -3.69 6.25 -3.53
CA ALA A 226 -4.76 6.54 -2.59
C ALA A 226 -6.01 7.14 -3.29
N GLY A 227 -5.77 8.03 -4.27
CA GLY A 227 -6.82 8.64 -5.09
C GLY A 227 -7.50 7.62 -6.02
N VAL A 228 -6.73 6.80 -6.71
CA VAL A 228 -7.24 5.74 -7.59
C VAL A 228 -8.10 4.76 -6.81
N GLU A 229 -7.61 4.27 -5.67
CA GLU A 229 -8.38 3.36 -4.80
C GLU A 229 -9.66 4.02 -4.26
N HIS A 230 -9.63 5.32 -3.95
CA HIS A 230 -10.82 6.06 -3.56
C HIS A 230 -11.88 6.05 -4.65
N VAL A 231 -11.49 6.43 -5.87
CA VAL A 231 -12.39 6.52 -7.02
C VAL A 231 -12.97 5.15 -7.36
N LEU A 232 -12.14 4.10 -7.35
CA LEU A 232 -12.60 2.73 -7.60
C LEU A 232 -13.64 2.28 -6.56
N ARG A 233 -13.43 2.56 -5.27
CA ARG A 233 -14.41 2.24 -4.22
C ARG A 233 -15.72 3.02 -4.39
N VAL A 234 -15.66 4.31 -4.69
CA VAL A 234 -16.87 5.13 -4.92
C VAL A 234 -17.65 4.63 -6.14
N ARG A 235 -16.97 4.20 -7.21
CA ARG A 235 -17.61 3.63 -8.39
C ARG A 235 -18.32 2.31 -8.11
N ARG A 236 -17.73 1.43 -7.28
CA ARG A 236 -18.35 0.16 -6.88
C ARG A 236 -19.60 0.34 -6.00
N ARG A 237 -19.68 1.45 -5.25
CA ARG A 237 -20.83 1.76 -4.39
C ARG A 237 -22.02 2.41 -5.09
N ARG A 238 -21.93 2.76 -6.38
CA ARG A 238 -23.09 3.23 -7.16
C ARG A 238 -23.86 2.01 -7.67
N PRO A 239 -25.10 1.74 -7.21
CA PRO A 239 -25.93 0.70 -7.80
C PRO A 239 -26.19 1.05 -9.27
N GLY A 240 -26.10 0.06 -10.17
CA GLY A 240 -26.57 0.21 -11.54
C GLY A 240 -28.06 0.59 -11.57
N PRO A 241 -28.57 1.22 -12.65
CA PRO A 241 -29.99 1.53 -12.76
C PRO A 241 -30.80 0.25 -12.54
N GLY A 242 -31.57 0.19 -11.44
CA GLY A 242 -32.46 -0.93 -11.16
C GLY A 242 -33.46 -1.13 -12.31
N PRO A 243 -33.92 -2.36 -12.58
CA PRO A 243 -34.88 -2.61 -13.64
C PRO A 243 -36.12 -1.75 -13.38
N ALA A 244 -36.45 -0.88 -14.33
CA ALA A 244 -37.68 -0.12 -14.31
C ALA A 244 -38.82 -1.12 -14.22
N LEU A 245 -39.49 -1.18 -13.07
CA LEU A 245 -40.74 -1.91 -12.90
C LEU A 245 -41.73 -1.26 -13.88
N ALA A 246 -41.89 -1.89 -15.05
CA ALA A 246 -42.91 -1.57 -16.00
C ALA A 246 -44.25 -1.73 -15.27
N GLY A 247 -44.91 -0.59 -15.03
CA GLY A 247 -46.18 -0.50 -14.33
C GLY A 247 -47.24 -1.35 -15.01
N GLY A 248 -47.53 -2.49 -14.41
CA GLY A 248 -48.64 -3.36 -14.75
C GLY A 248 -49.90 -3.00 -13.95
N ARG A 249 -50.78 -2.25 -14.61
CA ARG A 249 -52.26 -2.29 -14.53
C ARG A 249 -52.98 -1.69 -13.33
N GLY A 250 -53.96 -0.83 -13.66
CA GLY A 250 -55.05 -0.42 -12.80
C GLY A 250 -56.03 0.51 -13.52
N SER A 251 -56.63 0.10 -14.63
CA SER A 251 -57.87 0.71 -15.13
C SER A 251 -59.04 -0.18 -14.75
N VAL A 252 -59.57 0.07 -13.55
CA VAL A 252 -60.93 -0.29 -13.19
C VAL A 252 -61.78 0.91 -13.58
N ASP A 253 -62.64 0.74 -14.58
CA ASP A 253 -63.79 1.63 -14.78
C ASP A 253 -65.01 0.74 -15.07
N ALA A 254 -66.02 0.96 -14.23
CA ALA A 254 -67.47 0.73 -14.31
C ALA A 254 -68.02 -0.47 -15.10
#